data_AF-A0A5D0UPS0-F1
#
_entry.id   AF-A0A5D0UPS0-F1
#
_cell.length_a   1.000
_cell.length_b   1.000
_cell.length_c   1.000
_cell.angle_alpha   90.00
_cell.angle_beta   90.00
_cell.angle_gamma   90.00
#
_symmetry.space_group_name_H-M   'P 1'
#
loop_
_entity.id
_entity.type
_entity.pdbx_description
1 polymer ?
#
loop_
_entity_poly.entity_id
_entity_poly.type
_entity_poly.pdbx_seq_one_letter_code
_entity_poly.pdbx_strand_id
1 'polypeptide(L)'
;MADLRSIEQPFVVSGPSGVAVSDRLKSLTSQDEKVLRLVGSHLGSLASEDLKTRCADALKHSTHTWAARKRQLTPNSSARWAGAITKASHDQWALARRCQLAHIRKLEAGIAMIRHRLSVPVGQRGSRRMPGGYRSKREWFAKSRRLHVLMDRLDRARADR
;
A
#
# COMPACT_ATOMS: atom_id res chain seq x y z
N MET A 1 5.76 38.40 43.73
CA MET A 1 5.33 37.11 43.15
C MET A 1 5.03 37.39 41.69
N ALA A 2 5.77 36.78 40.78
CA ALA A 2 5.59 37.01 39.35
C ALA A 2 4.25 36.43 38.90
N ASP A 3 3.46 37.25 38.20
CA ASP A 3 2.13 36.91 37.70
C ASP A 3 2.25 35.78 36.67
N LEU A 4 1.72 34.60 37.00
CA LEU A 4 1.83 33.42 36.16
C LEU A 4 0.79 33.48 35.04
N ARG A 5 1.24 33.33 33.80
CA ARG A 5 0.36 33.30 32.62
C ARG A 5 -0.70 32.20 32.75
N SER A 6 -1.96 32.57 32.57
CA SER A 6 -3.08 31.62 32.47
C SER A 6 -2.90 30.68 31.27
N ILE A 7 -3.05 29.37 31.52
CA ILE A 7 -3.04 28.33 30.48
C ILE A 7 -4.50 27.95 30.22
N GLU A 8 -4.94 28.10 28.97
CA GLU A 8 -6.30 27.72 28.58
C GLU A 8 -6.52 26.20 28.63
N GLN A 9 -7.79 25.80 28.74
CA GLN A 9 -8.17 24.39 28.80
C GLN A 9 -7.77 23.65 27.51
N PRO A 10 -7.29 22.39 27.63
CA PRO A 10 -7.04 21.56 26.46
C PRO A 10 -8.31 21.39 25.62
N PHE A 11 -8.22 21.62 24.31
CA PHE A 11 -9.29 21.36 23.37
C PHE A 11 -8.82 20.43 22.25
N VAL A 12 -9.76 19.69 21.66
CA VAL A 12 -9.48 18.77 20.56
C VAL A 12 -9.60 19.54 19.25
N VAL A 13 -8.50 19.64 18.51
CA VAL A 13 -8.50 20.18 17.14
C VAL A 13 -9.15 19.16 16.21
N SER A 14 -10.08 19.61 15.37
CA SER A 14 -10.66 18.78 14.30
C SER A 14 -9.54 18.14 13.47
N GLY A 15 -9.61 16.82 13.29
CA GLY A 15 -8.63 16.09 12.48
C GLY A 15 -8.54 16.67 11.05
N PRO A 16 -7.38 16.58 10.39
CA PRO A 16 -7.19 17.14 9.05
C PRO A 16 -8.23 16.54 8.09
N SER A 17 -9.13 17.39 7.57
CA SER A 17 -10.01 17.02 6.46
C SER A 17 -9.24 17.24 5.16
N GLY A 18 -8.73 16.14 4.59
CA GLY A 18 -8.08 16.19 3.29
C GLY A 18 -9.10 16.56 2.21
N VAL A 19 -9.00 17.76 1.64
CA VAL A 19 -9.75 18.13 0.43
C VAL A 19 -8.92 17.70 -0.77
N ALA A 20 -9.42 16.73 -1.53
CA ALA A 20 -8.85 16.40 -2.84
C ALA A 20 -9.39 17.42 -3.86
N VAL A 21 -8.64 18.50 -4.08
CA VAL A 21 -8.94 19.44 -5.17
C VAL A 21 -8.45 18.81 -6.46
N SER A 22 -9.39 18.42 -7.31
CA SER A 22 -9.10 18.02 -8.69
C SER A 22 -9.56 19.15 -9.60
N ASP A 23 -8.63 19.72 -10.36
CA ASP A 23 -8.93 20.69 -11.41
C ASP A 23 -8.53 20.10 -12.76
N ARG A 24 -9.18 20.57 -13.82
CA ARG A 24 -8.89 20.16 -15.20
C ARG A 24 -8.12 21.29 -15.87
N LEU A 25 -7.06 20.93 -16.60
CA LEU A 25 -6.44 21.87 -17.53
C LEU A 25 -7.45 22.15 -18.64
N LYS A 26 -7.92 23.40 -18.73
CA LYS A 26 -8.84 23.87 -19.77
C LYS A 26 -8.07 24.60 -20.86
N SER A 27 -8.65 24.64 -22.07
CA SER A 27 -8.12 25.43 -23.19
C SER A 27 -6.68 25.09 -23.58
N LEU A 28 -6.27 23.82 -23.45
CA LEU A 28 -4.98 23.36 -23.93
C LEU A 28 -4.94 23.42 -25.46
N THR A 29 -3.88 24.01 -25.99
CA THR A 29 -3.58 23.89 -27.41
C THR A 29 -3.06 22.49 -27.71
N SER A 30 -3.08 22.08 -28.99
CA SER A 30 -2.46 20.82 -29.40
C SER A 30 -0.96 20.74 -29.08
N GLN A 31 -0.29 21.90 -29.01
CA GLN A 31 1.12 21.99 -28.61
C GLN A 31 1.28 21.73 -27.11
N ASP A 32 0.43 22.30 -26.27
CA ASP A 32 0.47 22.06 -24.81
C ASP A 32 0.26 20.58 -24.49
N GLU A 33 -0.72 19.94 -25.13
CA GLU A 33 -0.96 18.51 -24.98
C GLU A 33 0.26 17.68 -25.36
N LYS A 34 0.93 18.03 -26.48
CA LYS A 34 2.15 17.36 -26.93
C LYS A 34 3.26 17.49 -25.89
N VAL A 35 3.49 18.71 -25.36
CA VAL A 35 4.50 18.96 -24.33
C VAL A 35 4.19 18.17 -23.06
N LEU A 36 2.95 18.18 -22.58
CA LEU A 36 2.54 17.44 -21.38
C LEU A 36 2.76 15.93 -21.53
N ARG A 37 2.46 15.36 -22.70
CA ARG A 37 2.72 13.94 -22.99
C ARG A 37 4.22 13.62 -23.01
N LEU A 38 5.04 14.47 -23.63
CA LEU A 38 6.49 14.30 -23.69
C LEU A 38 7.12 14.39 -22.29
N VAL A 39 6.75 15.42 -21.52
CA VAL A 39 7.20 15.59 -20.13
C VAL A 39 6.75 14.42 -19.26
N GLY A 40 5.48 14.01 -19.36
CA GLY A 40 4.96 12.86 -18.63
C GLY A 40 5.69 11.56 -18.97
N SER A 41 5.99 11.33 -20.24
CA SER A 41 6.74 10.14 -20.69
C SER A 41 8.17 10.15 -20.16
N HIS A 42 8.85 11.29 -20.24
CA HIS A 42 10.22 11.46 -19.74
C HIS A 42 10.31 11.31 -18.22
N LEU A 43 9.46 12.00 -17.46
CA LEU A 43 9.44 11.89 -16.00
C LEU A 43 8.98 10.49 -15.55
N GLY A 44 8.10 9.84 -16.32
CA GLY A 44 7.67 8.47 -16.08
C GLY A 44 8.78 7.44 -16.26
N SER A 45 9.66 7.60 -17.27
CA SER A 45 10.81 6.72 -17.45
C SER A 45 11.80 6.87 -16.29
N LEU A 46 12.13 8.12 -15.91
CA LEU A 46 13.00 8.40 -14.77
C LEU A 46 12.44 7.85 -13.46
N ALA A 47 11.14 7.98 -13.23
CA ALA A 47 10.48 7.42 -12.05
C ALA A 47 10.52 5.89 -12.03
N SER A 48 10.36 5.25 -13.19
CA SER A 48 10.42 3.79 -13.31
C SER A 48 11.83 3.25 -13.04
N GLU A 49 12.87 3.92 -13.55
CA GLU A 49 14.28 3.60 -13.28
C GLU A 49 14.65 3.79 -11.81
N ASP A 50 14.19 4.90 -11.22
CA ASP A 50 14.40 5.17 -9.80
C ASP A 50 13.69 4.12 -8.91
N LEU A 51 12.46 3.75 -9.26
CA LEU A 51 11.70 2.71 -8.56
C LEU A 51 12.41 1.35 -8.67
N LYS A 52 12.94 0.98 -9.85
CA LYS A 52 13.74 -0.24 -10.02
C LYS A 52 14.92 -0.27 -9.06
N THR A 53 15.68 0.83 -8.98
CA THR A 53 16.81 0.96 -8.05
C THR A 53 16.34 0.88 -6.60
N ARG A 54 15.25 1.58 -6.24
CA ARG A 54 14.69 1.53 -4.88
C ARG A 54 14.25 0.12 -4.48
N CYS A 55 13.65 -0.64 -5.39
CA CYS A 55 13.27 -2.03 -5.15
C CYS A 55 14.51 -2.89 -4.87
N ALA A 56 15.61 -2.68 -5.60
CA ALA A 56 16.88 -3.39 -5.39
C ALA A 56 17.54 -3.05 -4.04
N ASP A 57 17.39 -1.81 -3.54
CA ASP A 57 17.88 -1.43 -2.19
C ASP A 57 17.23 -2.26 -1.08
N ALA A 58 16.01 -2.78 -1.29
CA ALA A 58 15.23 -3.54 -0.32
C ALA A 58 15.24 -2.87 1.08
N LEU A 59 15.68 -3.60 2.11
CA LEU A 59 15.82 -3.11 3.49
C LEU A 59 17.12 -2.33 3.75
N LYS A 60 18.07 -2.31 2.81
CA LYS A 60 19.39 -1.67 2.95
C LYS A 60 19.37 -0.17 2.62
N HIS A 61 18.18 0.42 2.50
CA HIS A 61 18.03 1.83 2.19
C HIS A 61 18.55 2.73 3.31
N SER A 62 19.29 3.77 2.92
CA SER A 62 19.82 4.80 3.81
C SER A 62 19.68 6.19 3.21
N THR A 63 19.87 7.22 4.04
CA THR A 63 19.97 8.62 3.61
C THR A 63 21.07 8.83 2.55
N HIS A 64 22.17 8.07 2.62
CA HIS A 64 23.23 8.11 1.61
C HIS A 64 22.75 7.56 0.26
N THR A 65 22.11 6.39 0.24
CA THR A 65 21.53 5.82 -0.99
C THR A 65 20.45 6.73 -1.57
N TRP A 66 19.64 7.38 -0.73
CA TRP A 66 18.68 8.40 -1.16
C TRP A 66 19.38 9.55 -1.89
N ALA A 67 20.39 10.14 -1.26
CA ALA A 67 21.12 11.27 -1.82
C ALA A 67 21.79 10.91 -3.15
N ALA A 68 22.35 9.70 -3.25
CA ALA A 68 22.94 9.19 -4.49
C ALA A 68 21.92 9.08 -5.63
N ARG A 69 20.76 8.45 -5.40
CA ARG A 69 19.68 8.35 -6.40
C ARG A 69 19.20 9.73 -6.85
N LYS A 70 18.96 10.65 -5.90
CA LYS A 70 18.55 12.03 -6.23
C LYS A 70 19.61 12.73 -7.09
N ARG A 71 20.90 12.58 -6.77
CA ARG A 71 22.00 13.16 -7.53
C ARG A 71 22.06 12.62 -8.96
N GLN A 72 21.83 11.31 -9.16
CA GLN A 72 21.80 10.70 -10.50
C GLN A 72 20.64 11.19 -11.36
N LEU A 73 19.47 11.46 -10.77
CA LEU A 73 18.31 11.99 -11.50
C LEU A 73 18.40 13.48 -11.82
N THR A 74 19.18 14.24 -11.05
CA THR A 74 19.21 15.71 -11.15
C THR A 74 19.71 16.20 -12.53
N PRO A 75 20.76 15.65 -13.15
CA PRO A 75 21.18 16.06 -14.51
C PRO A 75 20.13 15.81 -15.60
N ASN A 76 19.27 14.80 -15.41
CA ASN A 76 18.24 14.41 -16.38
C ASN A 76 16.89 15.09 -16.13
N SER A 77 16.81 15.91 -15.08
CA SER A 77 15.57 16.57 -14.64
C SER A 77 15.91 17.89 -13.92
N SER A 78 15.02 18.36 -13.05
CA SER A 78 15.35 19.44 -12.09
C SER A 78 15.58 18.86 -10.71
N ALA A 79 16.33 19.54 -9.84
CA ALA A 79 16.54 19.11 -8.46
C ALA A 79 15.21 18.91 -7.68
N ARG A 80 14.18 19.69 -8.03
CA ARG A 80 12.82 19.58 -7.48
C ARG A 80 12.11 18.33 -7.97
N TRP A 81 12.15 18.03 -9.26
CA TRP A 81 11.58 16.80 -9.82
C TRP A 81 12.31 15.55 -9.34
N ALA A 82 13.65 15.55 -9.32
CA ALA A 82 14.44 14.46 -8.75
C ALA A 82 14.06 14.19 -7.28
N GLY A 83 13.88 15.24 -6.47
CA GLY A 83 13.40 15.13 -5.10
C GLY A 83 11.99 14.52 -4.99
N ALA A 84 11.06 14.96 -5.85
CA ALA A 84 9.70 14.44 -5.88
C ALA A 84 9.65 12.96 -6.31
N ILE A 85 10.39 12.59 -7.34
CA ILE A 85 10.49 11.21 -7.85
C ILE A 85 11.05 10.28 -6.76
N THR A 86 12.23 10.61 -6.21
CA THR A 86 12.87 9.77 -5.17
C THR A 86 11.98 9.56 -3.96
N LYS A 87 11.22 10.59 -3.56
CA LYS A 87 10.24 10.50 -2.48
C LYS A 87 9.07 9.61 -2.85
N ALA A 88 8.46 9.83 -4.02
CA ALA A 88 7.33 9.04 -4.48
C ALA A 88 7.68 7.56 -4.58
N SER A 89 8.82 7.21 -5.18
CA SER A 89 9.29 5.82 -5.28
C SER A 89 9.52 5.18 -3.91
N HIS A 90 10.09 5.92 -2.96
CA HIS A 90 10.29 5.42 -1.60
C HIS A 90 8.95 5.17 -0.88
N ASP A 91 8.03 6.12 -0.94
CA ASP A 91 6.70 6.01 -0.33
C ASP A 91 5.89 4.87 -0.96
N GLN A 92 5.96 4.72 -2.28
CA GLN A 92 5.31 3.64 -3.02
C GLN A 92 5.86 2.27 -2.61
N TRP A 93 7.18 2.11 -2.50
CA TRP A 93 7.79 0.88 -2.02
C TRP A 93 7.34 0.54 -0.59
N ALA A 94 7.36 1.54 0.31
CA ALA A 94 6.95 1.35 1.70
C ALA A 94 5.47 0.98 1.82
N LEU A 95 4.61 1.64 1.04
CA LEU A 95 3.18 1.33 0.95
C LEU A 95 2.95 -0.10 0.43
N ALA A 96 3.63 -0.49 -0.65
CA ALA A 96 3.52 -1.82 -1.23
C ALA A 96 3.88 -2.92 -0.23
N ARG A 97 4.96 -2.75 0.54
CA ARG A 97 5.36 -3.72 1.59
C ARG A 97 4.33 -3.79 2.74
N ARG A 98 3.75 -2.67 3.17
CA ARG A 98 2.65 -2.67 4.16
C ARG A 98 1.41 -3.38 3.63
N CYS A 99 1.02 -3.11 2.39
CA CYS A 99 -0.12 -3.76 1.74
C CYS A 99 0.11 -5.27 1.58
N GLN A 100 1.31 -5.71 1.21
CA GLN A 100 1.67 -7.13 1.13
C GLN A 100 1.52 -7.82 2.50
N LEU A 101 2.05 -7.21 3.57
CA LEU A 101 1.91 -7.75 4.92
C LEU A 101 0.43 -7.86 5.34
N ALA A 102 -0.38 -6.83 5.07
CA ALA A 102 -1.81 -6.87 5.34
C ALA A 102 -2.53 -7.96 4.52
N HIS A 103 -2.11 -8.17 3.27
CA HIS A 103 -2.64 -9.22 2.41
C HIS A 103 -2.32 -10.62 2.95
N ILE A 104 -1.08 -10.87 3.36
CA ILE A 104 -0.65 -12.13 4.00
C ILE A 104 -1.49 -12.41 5.25
N ARG A 105 -1.61 -11.43 6.15
CA ARG A 105 -2.43 -11.56 7.38
C ARG A 105 -3.90 -11.87 7.08
N LYS A 106 -4.46 -11.25 6.04
CA LYS A 106 -5.83 -11.52 5.58
C LYS A 106 -5.98 -12.96 5.06
N LEU A 107 -5.01 -13.47 4.31
CA LEU A 107 -4.99 -14.85 3.83
C LEU A 107 -4.89 -15.84 5.00
N GLU A 108 -3.96 -15.60 5.94
CA GLU A 108 -3.79 -16.43 7.15
C GLU A 108 -5.07 -16.51 7.97
N ALA A 109 -5.71 -15.36 8.26
CA ALA A 109 -6.98 -15.31 8.98
C ALA A 109 -8.10 -16.05 8.23
N GLY A 110 -8.17 -15.89 6.90
CA GLY A 110 -9.13 -16.59 6.05
C GLY A 110 -8.93 -18.11 6.06
N ILE A 111 -7.69 -18.57 5.97
CA ILE A 111 -7.30 -19.98 6.04
C ILE A 111 -7.66 -20.56 7.41
N ALA A 112 -7.30 -19.88 8.50
CA ALA A 112 -7.60 -20.31 9.86
C ALA A 112 -9.12 -20.47 10.07
N MET A 113 -9.90 -19.49 9.60
CA MET A 113 -11.36 -19.53 9.68
C MET A 113 -11.95 -20.70 8.88
N ILE A 114 -11.50 -20.94 7.65
CA ILE A 114 -12.01 -22.06 6.84
C ILE A 114 -11.62 -23.40 7.46
N ARG A 115 -10.36 -23.57 7.89
CA ARG A 115 -9.90 -24.80 8.57
C ARG A 115 -10.75 -25.12 9.80
N HIS A 116 -10.99 -24.12 10.64
CA HIS A 116 -11.85 -24.27 11.81
C HIS A 116 -13.26 -24.74 11.42
N ARG A 117 -13.90 -24.07 10.47
CA ARG A 117 -15.27 -24.43 10.07
C ARG A 117 -15.37 -25.78 9.35
N LEU A 118 -14.31 -26.22 8.68
CA LEU A 118 -14.24 -27.55 8.06
C LEU A 118 -14.09 -28.67 9.09
N SER A 119 -13.44 -28.41 10.23
CA SER A 119 -13.27 -29.39 11.32
C SER A 119 -14.53 -29.56 12.18
N VAL A 120 -15.51 -28.66 12.04
CA VAL A 120 -16.79 -28.74 12.74
C VAL A 120 -17.81 -29.48 11.86
N PRO A 121 -18.55 -30.46 12.40
CA PRO A 121 -19.64 -31.13 11.71
C PRO A 121 -20.58 -30.19 10.94
N VAL A 122 -20.98 -30.61 9.73
CA VAL A 122 -21.90 -29.87 8.87
C VAL A 122 -23.22 -29.63 9.60
N GLY A 123 -23.71 -28.38 9.58
CA GLY A 123 -24.94 -27.96 10.25
C GLY A 123 -24.80 -27.69 11.76
N GLN A 124 -23.67 -28.05 12.38
CA GLN A 124 -23.47 -27.77 13.81
C GLN A 124 -23.31 -26.26 14.04
N ARG A 125 -24.10 -25.75 15.00
CA ARG A 125 -24.06 -24.34 15.39
C ARG A 125 -22.76 -24.00 16.10
N GLY A 126 -22.29 -22.78 15.88
CA GLY A 126 -21.12 -22.23 16.56
C GLY A 126 -21.44 -21.74 17.97
N SER A 127 -20.41 -21.24 18.64
CA SER A 127 -20.55 -20.50 19.89
C SER A 127 -20.66 -19.00 19.64
N ARG A 128 -20.87 -18.21 20.69
CA ARG A 128 -20.90 -16.73 20.61
C ARG A 128 -19.61 -16.13 20.03
N ARG A 129 -18.47 -16.82 20.14
CA ARG A 129 -17.16 -16.33 19.70
C ARG A 129 -16.63 -16.99 18.43
N MET A 130 -17.14 -18.17 18.07
CA MET A 130 -16.61 -18.96 16.95
C MET A 130 -17.73 -19.50 16.06
N PRO A 131 -17.65 -19.28 14.73
CA PRO A 131 -18.63 -19.83 13.79
C PRO A 131 -18.65 -21.37 13.80
N GLY A 132 -19.83 -21.95 13.65
CA GLY A 132 -19.99 -23.40 13.53
C GLY A 132 -19.63 -23.93 12.14
N GLY A 133 -19.99 -25.19 11.89
CA GLY A 133 -19.76 -25.86 10.62
C GLY A 133 -20.46 -25.16 9.44
N TYR A 134 -20.14 -25.59 8.23
CA TYR A 134 -20.86 -25.12 7.03
C TYR A 134 -22.30 -25.66 7.00
N ARG A 135 -23.20 -24.97 6.29
CA ARG A 135 -24.64 -25.29 6.32
C ARG A 135 -24.97 -26.60 5.61
N SER A 136 -24.18 -26.97 4.60
CA SER A 136 -24.40 -28.16 3.78
C SER A 136 -23.09 -28.82 3.35
N LYS A 137 -23.16 -30.09 2.94
CA LYS A 137 -22.02 -30.82 2.36
C LYS A 137 -21.49 -30.15 1.08
N ARG A 138 -22.40 -29.57 0.26
CA ARG A 138 -22.03 -28.82 -0.94
C ARG A 138 -21.20 -27.58 -0.60
N GLU A 139 -21.63 -26.80 0.39
CA GLU A 139 -20.87 -25.64 0.86
C GLU A 139 -19.53 -26.07 1.45
N TRP A 140 -19.52 -27.12 2.28
CA TRP A 140 -18.31 -27.70 2.86
C TRP A 140 -17.29 -28.08 1.77
N PHE A 141 -17.72 -28.79 0.73
CA PHE A 141 -16.86 -29.21 -0.39
C PHE A 141 -16.32 -28.02 -1.19
N ALA A 142 -17.16 -27.01 -1.46
CA ALA A 142 -16.68 -25.78 -2.12
C ALA A 142 -15.63 -25.04 -1.27
N LYS A 143 -15.78 -25.07 0.06
CA LYS A 143 -14.86 -24.42 1.00
C LYS A 143 -13.57 -25.19 1.21
N SER A 144 -13.59 -26.53 1.20
CA SER A 144 -12.38 -27.35 1.22
C SER A 144 -11.51 -27.11 -0.02
N ARG A 145 -12.11 -26.96 -1.21
CA ARG A 145 -11.38 -26.53 -2.41
C ARG A 145 -10.84 -25.11 -2.29
N ARG A 146 -11.66 -24.16 -1.81
CA ARG A 146 -11.21 -22.78 -1.61
C ARG A 146 -10.04 -22.69 -0.62
N LEU A 147 -9.98 -23.56 0.39
CA LEU A 147 -8.87 -23.63 1.33
C LEU A 147 -7.53 -23.81 0.61
N HIS A 148 -7.45 -24.80 -0.29
CA HIS A 148 -6.23 -25.07 -1.07
C HIS A 148 -5.82 -23.85 -1.91
N VAL A 149 -6.78 -23.24 -2.62
CA VAL A 149 -6.53 -22.01 -3.40
C VAL A 149 -5.98 -20.87 -2.53
N LEU A 150 -6.48 -20.72 -1.30
CA LEU A 150 -5.97 -19.69 -0.38
C LEU A 150 -4.58 -20.04 0.15
N MET A 151 -4.29 -21.31 0.41
CA MET A 151 -2.96 -21.79 0.80
C MET A 151 -1.94 -21.50 -0.32
N ASP A 152 -2.25 -21.87 -1.57
CA ASP A 152 -1.37 -21.59 -2.73
C ASP A 152 -1.14 -20.08 -2.93
N ARG A 153 -2.14 -19.24 -2.62
CA ARG A 153 -1.99 -17.78 -2.66
C ARG A 153 -1.12 -17.27 -1.53
N LEU A 154 -1.24 -17.85 -0.33
CA LEU A 154 -0.43 -17.49 0.82
C LEU A 154 1.04 -17.84 0.57
N ASP A 155 1.31 -19.02 0.03
CA ASP A 155 2.67 -19.47 -0.26
C ASP A 155 3.32 -18.58 -1.32
N ARG A 156 2.60 -18.24 -2.39
CA ARG A 156 3.06 -17.23 -3.38
C ARG A 156 3.34 -15.87 -2.73
N ALA A 157 2.40 -15.35 -1.94
CA ALA A 157 2.56 -14.03 -1.31
C ALA A 157 3.74 -13.98 -0.32
N ARG A 158 4.08 -15.11 0.31
CA ARG A 158 5.25 -15.26 1.20
C ARG A 158 6.56 -15.39 0.44
N ALA A 159 6.56 -16.05 -0.72
CA ALA A 159 7.73 -16.13 -1.59
C ALA A 159 8.13 -14.76 -2.17
N ASP A 160 7.16 -13.87 -2.40
CA ASP A 160 7.39 -12.49 -2.89
C ASP A 160 7.92 -11.52 -1.82
N ARG A 161 8.24 -11.99 -0.61
CA ARG A 161 8.63 -11.16 0.55
C ARG A 161 10.14 -10.94 0.59
#